data_AF-A0A151TXF7-F1
#
_entry.id   AF-A0A151TXF7-F1
#
_cell.length_a   1.000
_cell.length_b   1.000
_cell.length_c   1.000
_cell.angle_alpha   90.00
_cell.angle_beta   90.00
_cell.angle_gamma   90.00
#
_symmetry.space_group_name_H-M   'P 1'
#
loop_
_entity.id
_entity.type
_entity.pdbx_description
1 polymer ?
#
loop_
_entity_poly.entity_id
_entity_poly.type
_entity_poly.pdbx_seq_one_letter_code
_entity_poly.pdbx_strand_id
1 'polypeptide(L)'
;MLMGDFNAVLFNHERSRGRGTSVLRGDNAFRNCINQCQLVDLGFNGAPFTWRRGNLFERLDRALASYDWRVLFPEALISYFNPLKSDHCPILLRLRPDQPMRHSRRPFRFEAAWLTHEDFPNIIQNGWNAKDNWIQRIGHTKKILMDWNKSSFGNVFYAKQRLLRRLNGIARELFLGPNHFFGETLVQAMV
;
A
#
# COMPACT_ATOMS: atom_id res chain seq x y z
N MET A 1 -21.04 1.94 3.28
CA MET A 1 -19.87 1.17 2.82
C MET A 1 -19.28 0.43 4.01
N LEU A 2 -18.88 -0.82 3.82
CA LEU A 2 -18.14 -1.64 4.77
C LEU A 2 -16.79 -2.00 4.16
N MET A 3 -15.72 -2.06 4.95
CA MET A 3 -14.41 -2.47 4.47
C MET A 3 -13.58 -3.06 5.60
N GLY A 4 -12.86 -4.14 5.30
CA GLY A 4 -11.96 -4.78 6.24
C GLY A 4 -11.84 -6.27 5.97
N ASP A 5 -11.31 -6.97 6.97
CA ASP A 5 -11.24 -8.43 7.03
C ASP A 5 -12.59 -9.00 7.48
N PHE A 6 -13.20 -9.82 6.63
CA PHE A 6 -14.46 -10.51 6.93
C PHE A 6 -14.28 -11.96 7.35
N ASN A 7 -13.06 -12.51 7.28
CA ASN A 7 -12.76 -13.92 7.52
C ASN A 7 -13.68 -14.90 6.76
N ALA A 8 -14.14 -14.49 5.58
CA ALA A 8 -15.05 -15.26 4.72
C ALA A 8 -14.84 -14.92 3.24
N VAL A 9 -15.13 -15.87 2.36
CA VAL A 9 -15.03 -15.68 0.90
C VAL A 9 -16.40 -15.68 0.23
N LEU A 10 -16.51 -14.97 -0.89
CA LEU A 10 -17.69 -14.97 -1.76
C LEU A 10 -17.65 -16.14 -2.74
N PHE A 11 -16.49 -16.50 -3.26
CA PHE A 11 -16.38 -17.52 -4.31
C PHE A 11 -15.28 -18.54 -4.01
N ASN A 12 -15.42 -19.76 -4.51
CA ASN A 12 -14.43 -20.81 -4.29
C ASN A 12 -13.05 -20.48 -4.88
N HIS A 13 -13.00 -19.70 -5.97
CA HIS A 13 -11.74 -19.26 -6.58
C HIS A 13 -10.99 -18.22 -5.75
N GLU A 14 -11.62 -17.66 -4.71
CA GLU A 14 -10.96 -16.78 -3.74
C GLU A 14 -10.17 -17.57 -2.69
N ARG A 15 -10.07 -18.90 -2.83
CA ARG A 15 -9.17 -19.77 -2.07
C ARG A 15 -8.22 -20.51 -3.01
N SER A 16 -6.96 -20.61 -2.62
CA SER A 16 -5.96 -21.43 -3.33
C SER A 16 -5.29 -22.40 -2.36
N ARG A 17 -5.17 -23.66 -2.80
CA ARG A 17 -4.42 -24.76 -2.15
C ARG A 17 -4.85 -25.12 -0.72
N GLY A 18 -6.03 -24.69 -0.28
CA GLY A 18 -6.67 -25.12 0.98
C GLY A 18 -7.31 -26.52 0.88
N ARG A 19 -7.30 -27.25 2.01
CA ARG A 19 -8.04 -28.52 2.15
C ARG A 19 -9.53 -28.26 1.91
N GLY A 20 -10.01 -28.66 0.73
CA GLY A 20 -11.43 -28.75 0.42
C GLY A 20 -12.00 -27.47 -0.19
N THR A 21 -12.49 -27.62 -1.41
CA THR A 21 -13.43 -26.73 -2.10
C THR A 21 -14.80 -26.60 -1.39
N SER A 22 -14.89 -27.00 -0.11
CA SER A 22 -16.12 -26.94 0.67
C SER A 22 -16.37 -25.52 1.14
N VAL A 23 -17.48 -24.95 0.69
CA VAL A 23 -18.04 -23.72 1.24
C VAL A 23 -18.22 -23.87 2.75
N LEU A 24 -17.56 -23.03 3.54
CA LEU A 24 -17.72 -23.04 4.99
C LEU A 24 -19.09 -22.42 5.35
N ARG A 25 -19.67 -22.83 6.49
CA ARG A 25 -20.95 -22.25 6.96
C ARG A 25 -20.89 -20.72 7.05
N GLY A 26 -19.72 -20.17 7.41
CA GLY A 26 -19.44 -18.73 7.45
C GLY A 26 -19.56 -18.04 6.09
N ASP A 27 -19.15 -18.69 5.00
CA ASP A 27 -19.23 -18.12 3.65
C ASP A 27 -20.68 -17.93 3.19
N ASN A 28 -21.55 -18.92 3.48
CA ASN A 28 -22.97 -18.83 3.15
C ASN A 28 -23.67 -17.73 3.97
N ALA A 29 -23.37 -17.65 5.26
CA ALA A 29 -23.88 -16.56 6.10
C ALA A 29 -23.42 -15.19 5.58
N PHE A 30 -22.16 -15.09 5.15
CA PHE A 30 -21.61 -13.86 4.59
C PHE A 30 -22.29 -13.46 3.27
N ARG A 31 -22.46 -14.40 2.32
CA ARG A 31 -23.22 -14.16 1.08
C ARG A 31 -24.65 -13.70 1.36
N ASN A 32 -25.33 -14.36 2.29
CA ASN A 32 -26.70 -14.00 2.66
C ASN A 32 -26.77 -12.60 3.25
N CYS A 33 -25.83 -12.25 4.15
CA CYS A 33 -25.74 -10.92 4.73
C CYS A 33 -25.54 -9.84 3.65
N ILE A 34 -24.62 -10.07 2.70
CA ILE A 34 -24.36 -9.16 1.58
C ILE A 34 -25.62 -8.95 0.73
N ASN A 35 -26.31 -10.05 0.39
CA ASN A 35 -27.53 -10.01 -0.39
C ASN A 35 -28.67 -9.27 0.35
N GLN A 36 -28.87 -9.57 1.64
CA GLN A 36 -29.89 -8.92 2.48
C GLN A 36 -29.63 -7.42 2.65
N CYS A 37 -28.36 -7.03 2.77
CA CYS A 37 -27.97 -5.63 2.90
C CYS A 37 -27.85 -4.90 1.55
N GLN A 38 -28.13 -5.59 0.43
CA GLN A 38 -28.00 -5.08 -0.94
C GLN A 38 -26.62 -4.44 -1.20
N LEU A 39 -25.58 -5.10 -0.72
CA LEU A 39 -24.20 -4.66 -0.88
C LEU A 39 -23.57 -5.28 -2.12
N VAL A 40 -22.71 -4.52 -2.79
CA VAL A 40 -21.90 -4.98 -3.92
C VAL A 40 -20.41 -4.94 -3.54
N ASP A 41 -19.68 -5.96 -3.97
CA ASP A 41 -18.20 -5.96 -3.91
C ASP A 41 -17.68 -4.91 -4.90
N LEU A 42 -16.87 -3.97 -4.41
CA LEU A 42 -16.30 -2.91 -5.24
C LEU A 42 -15.19 -3.41 -6.19
N GLY A 43 -14.81 -4.68 -6.11
CA GLY A 43 -13.68 -5.23 -6.84
C GLY A 43 -12.35 -4.70 -6.32
N PHE A 44 -11.28 -4.90 -7.07
CA PHE A 44 -9.93 -4.50 -6.67
C PHE A 44 -8.94 -4.48 -7.85
N ASN A 45 -7.85 -3.74 -7.65
CA ASN A 45 -6.63 -3.82 -8.45
C ASN A 45 -5.49 -4.42 -7.62
N GLY A 46 -4.81 -5.44 -8.14
CA GLY A 46 -3.66 -6.07 -7.47
C GLY A 46 -3.68 -7.59 -7.55
N ALA A 47 -2.99 -8.23 -6.61
CA ALA A 47 -3.02 -9.69 -6.47
C ALA A 47 -4.42 -10.17 -6.02
N PRO A 48 -4.89 -11.35 -6.44
CA PRO A 48 -6.26 -11.80 -6.16
C PRO A 48 -6.51 -12.22 -4.70
N PHE A 49 -5.46 -12.36 -3.89
CA PHE A 49 -5.53 -12.79 -2.50
C PHE A 49 -5.08 -11.68 -1.57
N THR A 50 -5.71 -11.58 -0.41
CA THR A 50 -5.37 -10.61 0.62
C THR A 50 -4.79 -11.24 1.87
N TRP A 51 -4.83 -12.57 1.99
CA TRP A 51 -4.26 -13.31 3.11
C TRP A 51 -3.43 -14.50 2.63
N ARG A 52 -2.34 -14.80 3.36
CA ARG A 52 -1.49 -15.97 3.09
C ARG A 52 -0.95 -16.61 4.37
N ARG A 53 -0.99 -17.94 4.44
CA ARG A 53 -0.22 -18.73 5.41
C ARG A 53 0.43 -19.94 4.76
N GLY A 54 1.76 -19.93 4.68
CA GLY A 54 2.51 -20.97 3.97
C GLY A 54 2.16 -21.01 2.48
N ASN A 55 1.53 -22.10 2.04
CA ASN A 55 1.03 -22.27 0.66
C ASN A 55 -0.48 -22.04 0.52
N LEU A 56 -1.15 -21.59 1.58
CA LEU A 56 -2.57 -21.25 1.60
C LEU A 56 -2.75 -19.78 1.29
N PHE A 57 -3.71 -19.46 0.41
CA PHE A 57 -4.03 -18.09 0.01
C PHE A 57 -5.54 -17.89 -0.04
N GLU A 58 -6.02 -16.80 0.55
CA GLU A 58 -7.45 -16.45 0.56
C GLU A 58 -7.67 -14.95 0.34
N ARG A 59 -8.84 -14.57 -0.21
CA ARG A 59 -9.31 -13.16 -0.26
C ARG A 59 -10.30 -12.91 0.87
N LEU A 60 -9.78 -12.51 2.03
CA LEU A 60 -10.58 -12.27 3.24
C LEU A 60 -10.94 -10.79 3.41
N ASP A 61 -10.13 -9.90 2.84
CA ASP A 61 -10.26 -8.46 2.97
C ASP A 61 -10.93 -7.87 1.71
N ARG A 62 -12.00 -7.09 1.88
CA ARG A 62 -12.71 -6.46 0.75
C ARG A 62 -13.41 -5.16 1.15
N ALA A 63 -13.92 -4.45 0.15
CA ALA A 63 -14.78 -3.29 0.34
C ALA A 63 -16.14 -3.56 -0.31
N LEU A 64 -17.19 -3.37 0.47
CA LEU A 64 -18.58 -3.57 0.10
C LEU A 64 -19.32 -2.24 0.17
N ALA A 65 -20.14 -1.92 -0.81
CA ALA A 65 -20.89 -0.67 -0.85
C ALA A 65 -22.34 -0.89 -1.25
N SER A 66 -23.23 -0.02 -0.81
CA SER A 66 -24.58 0.05 -1.37
C SER A 66 -24.53 0.67 -2.77
N TYR A 67 -25.61 0.48 -3.54
CA TYR A 67 -25.76 1.10 -4.84
C TYR A 67 -25.64 2.64 -4.78
N ASP A 68 -26.33 3.29 -3.83
CA ASP A 68 -26.28 4.75 -3.68
C ASP A 68 -24.87 5.27 -3.42
N TRP A 69 -24.09 4.53 -2.63
CA TRP A 69 -22.69 4.88 -2.39
C TRP A 69 -21.87 4.78 -3.67
N ARG A 70 -22.12 3.75 -4.50
CA ARG A 70 -21.44 3.58 -5.79
C ARG A 70 -21.81 4.70 -6.78
N VAL A 71 -23.04 5.20 -6.74
CA VAL A 71 -23.47 6.37 -7.55
C VAL A 71 -22.75 7.64 -7.11
N LEU A 72 -22.51 7.83 -5.80
CA LEU A 72 -21.76 8.98 -5.28
C LEU A 72 -20.26 8.92 -5.58
N PHE A 73 -19.69 7.71 -5.70
CA PHE A 73 -18.27 7.48 -5.97
C PHE A 73 -18.07 6.47 -7.11
N PRO A 74 -18.45 6.82 -8.35
CA PRO A 74 -18.41 5.89 -9.48
C PRO A 74 -16.98 5.52 -9.87
N GLU A 75 -16.01 6.39 -9.63
CA GLU A 75 -14.59 6.14 -9.87
C GLU A 75 -13.86 5.53 -8.67
N ALA A 76 -14.59 5.19 -7.59
CA ALA A 76 -13.98 4.56 -6.43
C ALA A 76 -13.21 3.30 -6.83
N LEU A 77 -11.96 3.23 -6.40
CA LEU A 77 -11.03 2.17 -6.73
C LEU A 77 -10.41 1.57 -5.47
N ILE A 78 -10.43 0.25 -5.38
CA ILE A 78 -9.71 -0.52 -4.39
C ILE A 78 -8.37 -0.98 -4.96
N SER A 79 -7.31 -0.90 -4.17
CA SER A 79 -5.99 -1.45 -4.52
C SER A 79 -5.42 -2.26 -3.36
N TYR A 80 -4.85 -3.41 -3.67
CA TYR A 80 -4.11 -4.23 -2.71
C TYR A 80 -2.61 -3.97 -2.83
N PHE A 81 -1.92 -3.88 -1.69
CA PHE A 81 -0.48 -3.65 -1.62
C PHE A 81 0.25 -4.86 -1.05
N ASN A 82 1.57 -4.93 -1.31
CA ASN A 82 2.43 -5.98 -0.78
C ASN A 82 2.31 -6.02 0.77
N PRO A 83 2.09 -7.21 1.35
CA PRO A 83 1.85 -7.37 2.78
C PRO A 83 3.12 -7.12 3.63
N LEU A 84 4.29 -7.05 3.00
CA LEU A 84 5.61 -6.93 3.61
C LEU A 84 5.87 -8.01 4.67
N LYS A 85 5.56 -7.74 5.94
CA LYS A 85 5.75 -8.65 7.08
C LYS A 85 4.42 -9.17 7.65
N SER A 86 3.28 -8.68 7.17
CA SER A 86 1.97 -9.21 7.57
C SER A 86 1.62 -10.44 6.73
N ASP A 87 0.74 -11.27 7.26
CA ASP A 87 0.02 -12.29 6.50
C ASP A 87 -1.17 -11.71 5.71
N HIS A 88 -1.58 -10.46 6.01
CA HIS A 88 -2.59 -9.71 5.26
C HIS A 88 -2.00 -8.61 4.36
N CYS A 89 -2.61 -8.41 3.19
CA CYS A 89 -2.32 -7.33 2.25
C CYS A 89 -3.09 -6.06 2.65
N PRO A 90 -2.42 -4.90 2.78
CA PRO A 90 -3.11 -3.64 3.00
C PRO A 90 -4.08 -3.29 1.86
N ILE A 91 -5.28 -2.82 2.22
CA ILE A 91 -6.29 -2.28 1.31
C ILE A 91 -6.20 -0.75 1.27
N LEU A 92 -6.21 -0.18 0.06
CA LEU A 92 -6.39 1.25 -0.16
C LEU A 92 -7.65 1.53 -0.97
N LEU A 93 -8.51 2.38 -0.46
CA LEU A 93 -9.61 2.99 -1.21
C LEU A 93 -9.24 4.39 -1.69
N ARG A 94 -9.41 4.63 -2.98
CA ARG A 94 -9.35 5.96 -3.60
C ARG A 94 -10.71 6.31 -4.16
N LEU A 95 -11.35 7.32 -3.59
CA LEU A 95 -12.68 7.78 -4.03
C LEU A 95 -12.64 8.52 -5.38
N ARG A 96 -11.52 9.18 -5.69
CA ARG A 96 -11.30 9.98 -6.90
C ARG A 96 -9.88 9.76 -7.40
N PRO A 97 -9.57 8.63 -8.05
CA PRO A 97 -8.22 8.29 -8.46
C PRO A 97 -7.62 9.27 -9.48
N ASP A 98 -8.46 9.94 -10.27
CA ASP A 98 -8.03 10.87 -11.32
C ASP A 98 -7.79 12.29 -10.82
N GLN A 99 -8.15 12.61 -9.57
CA GLN A 99 -7.82 13.92 -9.01
C GLN A 99 -6.33 13.97 -8.64
N PRO A 100 -5.54 14.87 -9.26
CA PRO A 100 -4.14 15.02 -8.91
C PRO A 100 -4.04 15.43 -7.44
N MET A 101 -3.19 14.71 -6.72
CA MET A 101 -2.91 15.01 -5.33
C MET A 101 -2.37 16.46 -5.26
N ARG A 102 -3.04 17.35 -4.52
CA ARG A 102 -2.62 18.77 -4.45
C ARG A 102 -1.26 18.88 -3.76
N HIS A 103 -0.19 18.87 -4.56
CA HIS A 103 1.19 18.97 -4.08
C HIS A 103 1.48 20.31 -3.38
N SER A 104 0.73 21.36 -3.72
CA SER A 104 0.92 22.72 -3.18
C SER A 104 0.60 22.89 -1.70
N ARG A 105 -0.03 21.91 -1.04
CA ARG A 105 -0.41 21.98 0.39
C ARG A 105 0.46 21.10 1.31
N ARG A 106 1.55 20.53 0.81
CA ARG A 106 2.40 19.69 1.67
C ARG A 106 3.19 20.58 2.65
N PRO A 107 3.00 20.42 3.97
CA PRO A 107 3.79 21.16 4.93
C PRO A 107 5.26 20.74 4.83
N PHE A 108 6.15 21.60 5.31
CA PHE A 108 7.52 21.20 5.56
C PHE A 108 7.54 20.01 6.51
N ARG A 109 8.38 19.02 6.23
CA ARG A 109 8.60 17.85 7.09
C ARG A 109 10.09 17.67 7.25
N PHE A 110 10.50 17.57 8.50
CA PHE A 110 11.81 17.04 8.82
C PHE A 110 11.85 15.55 8.47
N GLU A 111 12.90 15.10 7.80
CA GLU A 111 13.13 13.68 7.55
C GLU A 111 14.20 13.16 8.50
N ALA A 112 13.89 12.14 9.30
CA ALA A 112 14.82 11.58 10.27
C ALA A 112 16.14 11.08 9.63
N ALA A 113 16.10 10.71 8.35
CA ALA A 113 17.28 10.34 7.58
C ALA A 113 18.32 11.47 7.50
N TRP A 114 17.93 12.74 7.64
CA TRP A 114 18.88 13.85 7.64
C TRP A 114 19.90 13.74 8.79
N LEU A 115 19.51 13.19 9.94
CA LEU A 115 20.41 12.99 11.08
C LEU A 115 21.54 12.00 10.81
N THR A 116 21.41 11.15 9.78
CA THR A 116 22.43 10.14 9.46
C THR A 116 23.50 10.68 8.52
N HIS A 117 23.36 11.90 8.01
CA HIS A 117 24.33 12.50 7.09
C HIS A 117 25.29 13.42 7.86
N GLU A 118 26.59 13.23 7.63
CA GLU A 118 27.66 13.93 8.37
C GLU A 118 27.58 15.45 8.27
N ASP A 119 27.23 15.99 7.10
CA ASP A 119 27.08 17.44 6.89
C ASP A 119 25.84 18.08 7.54
N PHE A 120 24.88 17.31 8.05
CA PHE A 120 23.62 17.88 8.55
C PHE A 120 23.81 18.97 9.62
N PRO A 121 24.69 18.81 10.65
CA PRO A 121 24.96 19.88 11.62
C PRO A 121 25.46 21.17 10.96
N ASN A 122 26.35 21.05 9.97
CA ASN A 122 26.90 22.20 9.23
C ASN A 122 25.83 22.91 8.41
N ILE A 123 24.95 22.16 7.75
CA ILE A 123 23.83 22.69 6.97
C ILE A 123 22.90 23.54 7.86
N ILE A 124 22.54 23.02 9.04
CA ILE A 124 21.69 23.73 10.01
C ILE A 124 22.39 24.99 10.52
N GLN A 125 23.66 24.87 10.92
CA GLN A 125 24.42 26.01 11.44
C GLN A 125 24.52 27.14 10.40
N ASN A 126 24.82 26.80 9.16
CA ASN A 126 24.90 27.76 8.06
C ASN A 126 23.56 28.42 7.76
N GLY A 127 22.47 27.63 7.74
CA GLY A 127 21.12 28.17 7.52
C GLY A 127 20.64 29.10 8.64
N TRP A 128 21.03 28.80 9.88
CA TRP A 128 20.58 29.53 11.07
C TRP A 128 21.36 30.83 11.33
N ASN A 129 22.61 30.88 10.89
CA ASN A 129 23.53 32.01 11.09
C ASN A 129 23.34 33.15 10.08
N ALA A 130 22.31 33.11 9.23
CA ALA A 130 21.95 34.24 8.38
C ALA A 130 21.68 35.50 9.25
N LYS A 131 22.17 36.67 8.81
CA LYS A 131 22.02 37.97 9.52
C LYS A 131 20.60 38.55 9.42
N ASP A 132 19.61 37.66 9.37
CA ASP A 132 18.23 38.00 9.10
C ASP A 132 17.38 37.98 10.38
N ASN A 133 16.16 38.51 10.30
CA ASN A 133 15.18 38.34 11.38
C ASN A 133 14.73 36.87 11.52
N TRP A 134 14.11 36.54 12.65
CA TRP A 134 13.69 35.16 12.97
C TRP A 134 12.88 34.47 11.86
N ILE A 135 11.91 35.16 11.27
CA ILE A 135 11.02 34.62 10.23
C ILE A 135 11.82 34.27 8.98
N GLN A 136 12.72 35.18 8.59
CA GLN A 136 13.61 34.99 7.44
C GLN A 136 14.59 33.85 7.67
N ARG A 137 15.16 33.70 8.88
CA ARG A 137 16.05 32.57 9.23
C ARG A 137 15.36 31.21 9.08
N ILE A 138 14.12 31.08 9.56
CA ILE A 138 13.33 29.86 9.39
C ILE A 138 13.10 29.59 7.90
N GLY A 139 12.69 30.60 7.14
CA GLY A 139 12.47 30.48 5.70
C GLY A 139 13.74 30.06 4.94
N HIS A 140 14.88 30.65 5.30
CA HIS A 140 16.18 30.37 4.71
C HIS A 140 16.66 28.96 5.05
N THR A 141 16.63 28.58 6.33
CA THR A 141 17.02 27.23 6.79
C THR A 141 16.15 26.17 6.12
N LYS A 142 14.83 26.39 6.04
CA LYS A 142 13.91 25.50 5.32
C LYS A 142 14.31 25.35 3.85
N LYS A 143 14.65 26.44 3.16
CA LYS A 143 15.03 26.41 1.74
C LYS A 143 16.32 25.61 1.53
N ILE A 144 17.36 25.91 2.32
CA ILE A 144 18.64 25.19 2.26
C ILE A 144 18.43 23.69 2.51
N LEU A 145 17.68 23.33 3.56
CA LEU A 145 17.39 21.93 3.86
C LEU A 145 16.65 21.24 2.71
N MET A 146 15.67 21.91 2.10
CA MET A 146 14.92 21.36 0.98
C MET A 146 15.78 21.16 -0.28
N ASP A 147 16.72 22.07 -0.55
CA ASP A 147 17.60 21.98 -1.71
C ASP A 147 18.71 20.93 -1.48
N TRP A 148 19.30 20.91 -0.30
CA TRP A 148 20.26 19.88 0.12
C TRP A 148 19.63 18.48 0.14
N ASN A 149 18.38 18.33 0.61
CA ASN A 149 17.68 17.06 0.57
C ASN A 149 17.59 16.49 -0.85
N LYS A 150 17.35 17.34 -1.86
CA LYS A 150 17.28 16.91 -3.27
C LYS A 150 18.63 16.40 -3.79
N SER A 151 19.74 17.01 -3.39
CA SER A 151 21.07 16.60 -3.86
C SER A 151 21.62 15.40 -3.09
N SER A 152 21.39 15.32 -1.77
CA SER A 152 21.98 14.28 -0.92
C SER A 152 21.13 13.02 -0.81
N PHE A 153 19.81 13.17 -0.70
CA PHE A 153 18.88 12.04 -0.54
C PHE A 153 17.98 11.82 -1.76
N GLY A 154 17.87 12.84 -2.62
CA GLY A 154 16.94 12.82 -3.74
C GLY A 154 15.49 12.78 -3.27
N ASN A 155 14.63 12.13 -4.05
CA ASN A 155 13.25 11.92 -3.67
C ASN A 155 13.10 10.54 -3.03
N VAL A 156 13.35 10.46 -1.71
CA VAL A 156 13.25 9.22 -0.93
C VAL A 156 11.85 8.60 -1.05
N PHE A 157 10.81 9.43 -1.11
CA PHE A 157 9.44 8.95 -1.33
C PHE A 157 9.25 8.29 -2.70
N TYR A 158 9.86 8.84 -3.75
CA TYR A 158 9.84 8.25 -5.09
C TYR A 158 10.63 6.94 -5.11
N ALA A 159 11.82 6.90 -4.51
CA ALA A 159 12.62 5.68 -4.40
C ALA A 159 11.84 4.57 -3.67
N LYS A 160 11.20 4.89 -2.54
CA LYS A 160 10.31 3.99 -1.79
C LYS A 160 9.15 3.52 -2.67
N GLN A 161 8.43 4.42 -3.34
CA GLN A 161 7.31 4.04 -4.21
C GLN A 161 7.75 3.14 -5.37
N ARG A 162 8.91 3.43 -5.97
CA ARG A 162 9.48 2.61 -7.04
C ARG A 162 9.78 1.19 -6.57
N LEU A 163 10.41 1.05 -5.39
CA LEU A 163 10.67 -0.26 -4.78
C LEU A 163 9.37 -1.00 -4.44
N LEU A 164 8.39 -0.32 -3.84
CA LEU A 164 7.08 -0.91 -3.55
C LEU A 164 6.35 -1.37 -4.81
N ARG A 165 6.40 -0.60 -5.91
CA ARG A 165 5.83 -1.02 -7.20
C ARG A 165 6.50 -2.29 -7.73
N ARG A 166 7.84 -2.39 -7.64
CA ARG A 166 8.58 -3.60 -8.03
C ARG A 166 8.19 -4.80 -7.16
N LEU A 167 8.13 -4.61 -5.84
CA LEU A 167 7.70 -5.64 -4.90
C LEU A 167 6.25 -6.09 -5.13
N ASN A 168 5.35 -5.17 -5.46
CA ASN A 168 3.97 -5.49 -5.83
C ASN A 168 3.93 -6.33 -7.13
N GLY A 169 4.74 -5.98 -8.12
CA GLY A 169 4.86 -6.75 -9.37
C GLY A 169 5.35 -8.17 -9.12
N ILE A 170 6.47 -8.32 -8.39
CA ILE A 170 7.02 -9.64 -8.02
C ILE A 170 6.00 -10.45 -7.24
N ALA A 171 5.34 -9.85 -6.25
CA ALA A 171 4.33 -10.52 -5.46
C ALA A 171 3.19 -11.03 -6.36
N ARG A 172 2.68 -10.17 -7.27
CA ARG A 172 1.61 -10.55 -8.22
C ARG A 172 2.00 -11.77 -9.05
N GLU A 173 3.22 -11.80 -9.60
CA GLU A 173 3.69 -12.94 -10.39
C GLU A 173 3.83 -14.21 -9.54
N LEU A 174 4.34 -14.10 -8.30
CA LEU A 174 4.41 -15.23 -7.37
C LEU A 174 3.03 -15.79 -6.98
N PHE A 175 1.98 -14.96 -7.00
CA PHE A 175 0.60 -15.41 -6.73
C PHE A 175 -0.08 -16.07 -7.95
N LEU A 176 0.38 -15.80 -9.18
CA LEU A 176 -0.26 -16.29 -10.42
C LEU A 176 0.29 -17.63 -10.92
N GLY A 177 1.42 -18.11 -10.39
CA GLY A 177 1.93 -19.45 -10.70
C GLY A 177 3.38 -19.67 -10.23
N PRO A 178 3.87 -20.93 -10.28
CA PRO A 178 5.29 -21.20 -10.05
C PRO A 178 6.10 -20.50 -11.15
N ASN A 179 6.90 -19.51 -10.75
CA ASN A 179 7.86 -18.90 -11.65
C ASN A 179 9.00 -19.91 -11.88
N HIS A 180 9.14 -20.44 -13.10
CA HIS A 180 10.23 -21.36 -13.45
C HIS A 180 11.62 -20.77 -13.15
N PHE A 181 11.76 -19.43 -13.15
CA PHE A 181 13.01 -18.74 -12.83
C PHE A 181 13.41 -18.72 -11.34
N PHE A 182 12.46 -18.88 -10.40
CA PHE A 182 12.75 -18.84 -8.96
C PHE A 182 12.72 -20.24 -8.30
N GLY A 183 12.35 -21.28 -9.05
CA GLY A 183 12.35 -22.66 -8.57
C GLY A 183 13.75 -23.24 -8.34
N GLU A 184 14.74 -22.81 -9.13
CA GLU A 184 16.11 -23.34 -9.05
C GLU A 184 16.97 -22.65 -7.99
N THR A 185 16.68 -21.39 -7.65
CA THR A 185 17.52 -20.60 -6.73
C THR A 185 17.25 -20.86 -5.25
N LEU A 186 16.09 -21.41 -4.87
CA LEU A 186 15.79 -21.74 -3.47
C LEU A 186 16.26 -23.14 -3.06
N VAL A 187 16.47 -24.06 -4.02
CA VAL A 187 16.96 -25.41 -3.71
C VAL A 187 18.47 -25.42 -3.43
N GLN A 188 19.24 -24.50 -4.02
CA GLN A 188 20.69 -24.38 -3.76
C GLN A 188 21.06 -23.61 -2.48
N ALA A 189 20.09 -23.02 -1.77
CA ALA A 189 20.33 -22.28 -0.53
C ALA A 189 20.00 -23.08 0.74
N MET A 190 19.50 -24.32 0.61
CA MET A 190 19.14 -25.19 1.74
C MET A 190 19.82 -26.56 1.71
N VAL A 191 20.96 -26.69 1.03
CA VAL A 191 21.90 -27.82 1.18
C VAL A 191 23.28 -27.25 1.50
#